data_AF-A0A9P1I3Q4-F1
#
_entry.id   AF-A0A9P1I3Q4-F1
#
_cell.length_a   1.000
_cell.length_b   1.000
_cell.length_c   1.000
_cell.angle_alpha   90.00
_cell.angle_beta   90.00
_cell.angle_gamma   90.00
#
_symmetry.space_group_name_H-M   'P 1'
#
loop_
_entity.id
_entity.type
_entity.pdbx_description
1 polymer ?
#
loop_
_entity_poly.entity_id
_entity_poly.type
_entity_poly.pdbx_seq_one_letter_code
_entity_poly.pdbx_strand_id
1 'polypeptide(L)'
;MGKAEEIEAEKKLWESDEAWELRKTFMEAHYDDYSKIQLQCLSQLFINVTILGCEYSESLMEKIHEMGRGISAKMDRKKAGGSYVKASTAKKRQAVKMDDIQEKDGSKKSKEEPLDNEAFNQRLLALKNALGLTPKHLSAEQMLKTAMTSCLLRWNVKKVNTRVDITIDRFLILTHTFSQYCVDSEQLAVNSLVESFLSTTPRLNEAATEIEFDEKPANLAYAISMSRSLAKLKPSVTADRSVKGLTQALEAVNLSLIQNTRKLEGWSQQFDLVAGDILLATRQLGADQCAKPAMAKVAEEMAAEIALKIVHGKSLDNSGENAYSSLRFSA
;
A
#
# COMPACT_ATOMS: atom_id res chain seq x y z
N MET A 1 -1.99 11.76 37.04
CA MET A 1 -2.55 12.57 35.95
C MET A 1 -4.05 12.40 36.03
N GLY A 2 -4.85 13.47 35.91
CA GLY A 2 -6.30 13.36 36.04
C GLY A 2 -6.93 12.68 34.80
N LYS A 3 -8.08 12.00 34.96
CA LYS A 3 -8.86 11.42 33.85
C LYS A 3 -9.04 12.39 32.67
N ALA A 4 -9.35 13.66 32.97
CA ALA A 4 -9.50 14.71 31.97
C ALA A 4 -8.19 15.06 31.23
N GLU A 5 -7.06 15.09 31.93
CA GLU A 5 -5.74 15.37 31.33
C GLU A 5 -5.29 14.21 30.44
N GLU A 6 -5.57 12.97 30.84
CA GLU A 6 -5.26 11.78 30.06
C GLU A 6 -6.07 11.70 28.77
N ILE A 7 -7.34 12.06 28.81
CA ILE A 7 -8.17 12.12 27.62
C ILE A 7 -7.71 13.27 26.72
N GLU A 8 -7.44 14.46 27.27
CA GLU A 8 -7.01 15.61 26.46
C GLU A 8 -5.68 15.37 25.74
N ALA A 9 -4.76 14.62 26.35
CA ALA A 9 -3.50 14.21 25.72
C ALA A 9 -3.67 13.29 24.49
N GLU A 10 -4.88 12.75 24.25
CA GLU A 10 -5.15 11.87 23.12
C GLU A 10 -5.57 12.61 21.85
N LYS A 11 -5.85 13.93 21.91
CA LYS A 11 -6.17 14.75 20.75
C LYS A 11 -5.05 14.69 19.71
N LYS A 12 -5.39 14.50 18.44
CA LYS A 12 -4.41 14.51 17.34
C LYS A 12 -4.39 15.87 16.66
N LEU A 13 -3.21 16.30 16.20
CA LEU A 13 -3.01 17.60 15.54
C LEU A 13 -3.83 17.78 14.26
N TRP A 14 -4.18 16.68 13.58
CA TRP A 14 -4.93 16.66 12.33
C TRP A 14 -6.44 16.41 12.53
N GLU A 15 -6.91 16.30 13.77
CA GLU A 15 -8.31 16.08 14.09
C GLU A 15 -9.04 17.43 14.19
N SER A 16 -10.20 17.57 13.52
CA SER A 16 -11.02 18.77 13.66
C SER A 16 -11.61 18.85 15.06
N ASP A 17 -11.90 20.06 15.54
CA ASP A 17 -12.47 20.24 16.88
C ASP A 17 -13.80 19.51 17.06
N GLU A 18 -14.64 19.45 16.02
CA GLU A 18 -15.91 18.70 16.05
C GLU A 18 -15.70 17.17 16.15
N ALA A 19 -14.71 16.64 15.42
CA ALA A 19 -14.36 15.22 15.49
C ALA A 19 -13.75 14.88 16.85
N TRP A 20 -12.92 15.78 17.37
CA TRP A 20 -12.29 15.66 18.68
C TRP A 20 -13.33 15.64 19.81
N GLU A 21 -14.27 16.59 19.85
CA GLU A 21 -15.30 16.64 20.89
C GLU A 21 -16.17 15.38 20.89
N LEU A 22 -16.48 14.85 19.71
CA LEU A 22 -17.24 13.60 19.58
C LEU A 22 -16.43 12.39 20.10
N ARG A 23 -15.13 12.32 19.75
CA ARG A 23 -14.23 11.26 20.22
C ARG A 23 -14.00 11.35 21.73
N LYS A 24 -13.80 12.56 22.25
CA LYS A 24 -13.63 12.87 23.67
C LYS A 24 -14.85 12.45 24.48
N THR A 25 -16.05 12.80 24.04
CA THR A 25 -17.31 12.38 24.72
C THR A 25 -17.42 10.86 24.78
N PHE A 26 -17.01 10.16 23.71
CA PHE A 26 -16.97 8.69 23.70
C PHE A 26 -15.92 8.14 24.67
N MET A 27 -14.72 8.73 24.71
CA MET A 27 -13.67 8.31 25.64
C MET A 27 -14.08 8.55 27.09
N GLU A 28 -14.70 9.68 27.41
CA GLU A 28 -15.18 9.99 28.77
C GLU A 28 -16.25 9.03 29.27
N ALA A 29 -17.18 8.63 28.39
CA ALA A 29 -18.28 7.73 28.69
C ALA A 29 -17.84 6.30 28.99
N HIS A 30 -16.71 5.85 28.41
CA HIS A 30 -16.22 4.47 28.49
C HIS A 30 -14.83 4.35 29.14
N TYR A 31 -14.33 5.43 29.76
CA TYR A 31 -12.96 5.48 30.30
C TYR A 31 -12.70 4.45 31.39
N ASP A 32 -13.68 4.20 32.25
CA ASP A 32 -13.55 3.32 33.40
C ASP A 32 -13.84 1.84 33.03
N ASP A 33 -14.37 1.59 31.83
CA ASP A 33 -14.80 0.26 31.36
C ASP A 33 -13.73 -0.47 30.52
N TYR A 34 -12.76 0.27 29.98
CA TYR A 34 -11.76 -0.25 29.05
C TYR A 34 -10.35 0.20 29.41
N SER A 35 -9.37 -0.66 29.12
CA SER A 35 -7.97 -0.26 29.20
C SER A 35 -7.67 0.88 28.20
N LYS A 36 -6.68 1.73 28.52
CA LYS A 36 -6.32 2.90 27.72
C LYS A 36 -6.19 2.60 26.21
N ILE A 37 -5.46 1.54 25.85
CA ILE A 37 -5.24 1.15 24.46
C ILE A 37 -6.53 0.70 23.78
N GLN A 38 -7.37 -0.07 24.48
CA GLN A 38 -8.66 -0.52 23.94
C GLN A 38 -9.62 0.66 23.74
N LEU A 39 -9.63 1.61 24.68
CA LEU A 39 -10.45 2.81 24.58
C LEU A 39 -10.04 3.69 23.41
N GLN A 40 -8.73 3.89 23.19
CA GLN A 40 -8.21 4.61 22.02
C GLN A 40 -8.66 3.94 20.70
N CYS A 41 -8.62 2.61 20.64
CA CYS A 41 -9.03 1.86 19.46
C CYS A 41 -10.54 2.01 19.20
N LEU A 42 -11.37 1.80 20.23
CA LEU A 42 -12.83 1.87 20.13
C LEU A 42 -13.31 3.30 19.84
N SER A 43 -12.68 4.31 20.42
CA SER A 43 -13.06 5.72 20.17
C SER A 43 -12.71 6.15 18.75
N GLN A 44 -11.57 5.70 18.21
CA GLN A 44 -11.20 5.92 16.82
C GLN A 44 -12.14 5.19 15.85
N LEU A 45 -12.53 3.96 16.21
CA LEU A 45 -13.46 3.17 15.42
C LEU A 45 -14.85 3.84 15.36
N PHE A 46 -15.32 4.36 16.49
CA PHE A 46 -16.56 5.11 16.58
C PHE A 46 -16.57 6.31 15.62
N ILE A 47 -15.54 7.16 15.65
CA ILE A 47 -15.50 8.33 14.75
C ILE A 47 -15.36 7.95 13.27
N ASN A 48 -14.64 6.87 12.96
CA ASN A 48 -14.54 6.38 11.58
C ASN A 48 -15.91 5.92 11.05
N VAL A 49 -16.72 5.26 11.89
CA VAL A 49 -18.08 4.85 11.53
C VAL A 49 -19.00 6.07 11.42
N THR A 50 -18.98 6.99 12.40
CA THR A 50 -19.97 8.09 12.45
C THR A 50 -19.66 9.26 11.54
N ILE A 51 -18.39 9.65 11.41
CA ILE A 51 -17.96 10.81 10.62
C ILE A 51 -17.58 10.39 9.20
N LEU A 52 -16.76 9.35 9.06
CA LEU A 52 -16.24 8.92 7.76
C LEU A 52 -17.16 7.93 7.04
N GLY A 53 -18.10 7.29 7.75
CA GLY A 53 -19.01 6.31 7.18
C GLY A 53 -18.32 4.99 6.81
N CYS A 54 -17.24 4.63 7.51
CA CYS A 54 -16.57 3.35 7.31
C CYS A 54 -17.41 2.18 7.83
N GLU A 55 -17.31 1.04 7.15
CA GLU A 55 -17.95 -0.22 7.55
C GLU A 55 -16.89 -1.21 8.02
N TYR A 56 -17.21 -1.97 9.06
CA TYR A 56 -16.36 -3.00 9.67
C TYR A 56 -17.16 -4.30 9.79
N SER A 57 -16.58 -5.35 10.41
CA SER A 57 -17.32 -6.59 10.63
C SER A 57 -18.62 -6.35 11.39
N GLU A 58 -19.67 -7.11 11.08
CA GLU A 58 -21.01 -6.94 11.69
C GLU A 58 -20.95 -6.90 13.22
N SER A 59 -20.15 -7.78 13.83
CA SER A 59 -19.92 -7.81 15.28
C SER A 59 -19.31 -6.52 15.86
N LEU A 60 -18.43 -5.84 15.11
CA LEU A 60 -17.83 -4.58 15.52
C LEU A 60 -18.79 -3.42 15.28
N MET A 61 -19.56 -3.47 14.19
CA MET A 61 -20.59 -2.47 13.91
C MET A 61 -21.67 -2.48 14.99
N GLU A 62 -22.17 -3.64 15.39
CA GLU A 62 -23.13 -3.79 16.49
C GLU A 62 -22.57 -3.24 17.80
N LYS A 63 -21.34 -3.63 18.14
CA LYS A 63 -20.66 -3.16 19.36
C LYS A 63 -20.47 -1.64 19.39
N ILE A 64 -20.03 -1.05 18.29
CA ILE A 64 -19.82 0.41 18.19
C ILE A 64 -21.15 1.16 18.19
N HIS A 65 -22.18 0.62 17.54
CA HIS A 65 -23.52 1.18 17.60
C HIS A 65 -24.05 1.17 19.02
N GLU A 66 -23.86 0.07 19.75
CA GLU A 66 -24.23 -0.07 21.16
C GLU A 66 -23.50 0.93 22.06
N MET A 67 -22.18 0.98 21.98
CA MET A 67 -21.36 1.90 22.78
C MET A 67 -21.61 3.37 22.42
N GLY A 68 -21.98 3.65 21.17
CA GLY A 68 -22.30 4.97 20.65
C GLY A 68 -23.72 5.45 20.97
N ARG A 69 -24.60 4.60 21.52
CA ARG A 69 -25.97 4.97 21.88
C ARG A 69 -25.95 6.09 22.91
N GLY A 70 -26.57 7.22 22.58
CA GLY A 70 -26.66 8.39 23.47
C GLY A 70 -25.55 9.44 23.29
N ILE A 71 -24.42 9.10 22.64
CA ILE A 71 -23.33 10.05 22.34
C ILE A 71 -23.64 10.84 21.06
N SER A 72 -24.25 10.19 20.06
CA SER A 72 -24.61 10.81 18.77
C SER A 72 -25.84 11.75 18.86
N ALA A 73 -26.62 11.69 19.95
CA ALA A 73 -27.82 12.49 20.13
C ALA A 73 -27.54 13.99 20.39
N LYS A 74 -26.30 14.36 20.74
CA LYS A 74 -25.88 15.75 20.99
C LYS A 74 -25.39 16.49 19.74
N MET A 75 -25.22 15.79 18.61
CA MET A 75 -24.89 16.40 17.33
C MET A 75 -26.17 16.52 16.49
N ASP A 76 -26.79 17.69 16.52
CA ASP A 76 -27.77 18.07 15.50
C ASP A 76 -27.13 17.84 14.13
N ARG A 77 -27.66 16.87 13.35
CA ARG A 77 -27.22 16.56 11.96
C ARG A 77 -27.21 17.78 11.02
N LYS A 78 -27.72 18.93 11.47
CA LYS A 78 -27.74 20.20 10.74
C LYS A 78 -26.50 21.09 10.96
N LYS A 79 -25.65 20.84 11.96
CA LYS A 79 -24.47 21.69 12.25
C LYS A 79 -23.11 21.11 11.84
N ALA A 80 -23.00 19.80 11.56
CA ALA A 80 -21.81 19.17 10.95
C ALA A 80 -21.70 19.47 9.43
N GLY A 81 -21.98 20.72 9.05
CA GLY A 81 -21.98 21.24 7.68
C GLY A 81 -20.63 21.77 7.23
N GLY A 82 -19.53 21.43 7.93
CA GLY A 82 -18.20 21.46 7.33
C GLY A 82 -18.20 20.48 6.16
N SER A 83 -18.05 20.99 4.94
CA SER A 83 -18.25 20.29 3.66
C SER A 83 -17.40 19.02 3.50
N TYR A 84 -17.77 17.91 4.15
CA TYR A 84 -17.32 16.57 3.81
C TYR A 84 -18.25 16.00 2.74
N VAL A 85 -17.78 16.05 1.51
CA VAL A 85 -18.47 15.48 0.36
C VAL A 85 -18.38 13.96 0.45
N LYS A 86 -19.51 13.29 0.73
CA LYS A 86 -19.66 11.86 0.42
C LYS A 86 -19.47 11.70 -1.10
N ALA A 87 -18.52 10.87 -1.51
CA ALA A 87 -18.18 10.62 -2.92
C ALA A 87 -19.40 10.19 -3.77
N SER A 88 -20.45 9.64 -3.16
CA SER A 88 -21.68 9.23 -3.83
C SER A 88 -22.68 10.36 -4.10
N THR A 89 -22.56 11.54 -3.46
CA THR A 89 -23.57 12.62 -3.53
C THR A 89 -23.14 13.82 -4.40
N ALA A 90 -21.88 13.87 -4.84
CA ALA A 90 -21.30 15.00 -5.58
C ALA A 90 -21.81 15.18 -7.02
N LYS A 91 -22.54 14.21 -7.60
CA LYS A 91 -23.06 14.28 -8.98
C LYS A 91 -24.34 15.10 -9.17
N LYS A 92 -24.88 15.75 -8.13
CA LYS A 92 -26.23 16.36 -8.18
C LYS A 92 -26.30 17.89 -8.20
N ARG A 93 -25.22 18.62 -8.47
CA ARG A 93 -25.28 20.09 -8.57
C ARG A 93 -24.57 20.62 -9.82
N GLN A 94 -25.25 20.49 -10.96
CA GLN A 94 -25.26 21.50 -12.03
C GLN A 94 -26.59 21.35 -12.78
N ALA A 95 -27.58 22.15 -12.38
CA ALA A 95 -28.78 22.41 -13.16
C ALA A 95 -29.26 23.82 -12.82
N VAL A 96 -28.90 24.78 -13.68
CA VAL A 96 -29.69 26.00 -13.85
C VAL A 96 -30.69 25.70 -14.97
N LYS A 97 -31.97 25.87 -14.63
CA LYS A 97 -33.15 25.58 -15.44
C LYS A 97 -33.33 26.60 -16.56
N MET A 98 -33.96 26.20 -17.65
CA MET A 98 -35.18 26.87 -18.11
C MET A 98 -36.04 25.87 -18.86
N ASP A 99 -37.24 25.70 -18.33
CA ASP A 99 -38.36 25.00 -18.94
C ASP A 99 -38.66 25.61 -20.31
N ASP A 100 -38.65 24.79 -21.36
CA ASP A 100 -39.78 24.74 -22.27
C ASP A 100 -39.77 23.46 -23.14
N ILE A 101 -40.72 22.59 -22.78
CA ILE A 101 -41.51 21.71 -23.65
C ILE A 101 -40.75 20.57 -24.36
N GLN A 102 -40.83 19.36 -23.79
CA GLN A 102 -41.59 18.21 -24.34
C GLN A 102 -41.30 16.94 -23.51
N GLU A 103 -42.13 16.70 -22.50
CA GLU A 103 -42.21 15.41 -21.82
C GLU A 103 -43.21 14.49 -22.55
N LYS A 104 -42.72 13.34 -23.03
CA LYS A 104 -43.50 12.11 -22.93
C LYS A 104 -42.66 11.03 -22.27
N ASP A 105 -43.11 10.71 -21.07
CA ASP A 105 -42.70 9.68 -20.13
C ASP A 105 -42.54 8.29 -20.79
N GLY A 106 -41.60 7.52 -20.24
CA GLY A 106 -41.23 6.19 -20.67
C GLY A 106 -40.10 5.61 -19.83
N SER A 107 -40.34 5.45 -18.52
CA SER A 107 -39.50 4.68 -17.59
C SER A 107 -38.93 3.40 -18.22
N LYS A 108 -37.59 3.30 -18.30
CA LYS A 108 -36.87 2.02 -18.36
C LYS A 108 -35.73 2.03 -17.34
N LYS A 109 -35.87 1.14 -16.35
CA LYS A 109 -34.77 0.59 -15.55
C LYS A 109 -33.58 0.30 -16.47
N SER A 110 -32.49 1.05 -16.34
CA SER A 110 -31.24 0.71 -17.01
C SER A 110 -30.70 -0.56 -16.37
N LYS A 111 -30.80 -1.66 -17.11
CA LYS A 111 -30.00 -2.86 -16.91
C LYS A 111 -28.53 -2.44 -16.82
N GLU A 112 -27.77 -2.99 -15.88
CA GLU A 112 -26.30 -2.99 -15.98
C GLU A 112 -25.95 -3.62 -17.34
N GLU A 113 -25.27 -2.85 -18.19
CA GLU A 113 -24.72 -3.41 -19.43
C GLU A 113 -23.66 -4.46 -19.06
N PRO A 114 -23.65 -5.63 -19.74
CA PRO A 114 -22.61 -6.62 -19.52
C PRO A 114 -21.25 -5.99 -19.79
N LEU A 115 -20.28 -6.23 -18.91
CA LEU A 115 -18.89 -5.91 -19.19
C LEU A 115 -18.46 -6.57 -20.49
N ASP A 116 -18.03 -5.77 -21.45
CA ASP A 116 -17.22 -6.28 -22.54
C ASP A 116 -15.78 -6.47 -22.02
N ASN A 117 -15.51 -7.65 -21.46
CA ASN A 117 -14.19 -8.04 -20.97
C ASN A 117 -13.14 -7.96 -22.08
N GLU A 118 -13.52 -8.23 -23.33
CA GLU A 118 -12.61 -8.17 -24.47
C GLU A 118 -12.20 -6.72 -24.75
N ALA A 119 -13.16 -5.80 -24.80
CA ALA A 119 -12.85 -4.38 -24.95
C ALA A 119 -11.95 -3.86 -23.81
N PHE A 120 -12.15 -4.31 -22.57
CA PHE A 120 -11.27 -3.94 -21.47
C PHE A 120 -9.85 -4.53 -21.61
N ASN A 121 -9.73 -5.80 -22.00
CA ASN A 121 -8.44 -6.44 -22.29
C ASN A 121 -7.68 -5.70 -23.39
N GLN A 122 -8.36 -5.22 -24.44
CA GLN A 122 -7.74 -4.40 -25.48
C GLN A 122 -7.21 -3.05 -24.92
N ARG A 123 -7.91 -2.44 -23.95
CA ARG A 123 -7.40 -1.25 -23.25
C ARG A 123 -6.18 -1.55 -22.38
N LEU A 124 -6.14 -2.71 -21.71
CA LEU A 124 -4.96 -3.15 -20.95
C LEU A 124 -3.75 -3.39 -21.87
N LEU A 125 -3.97 -3.95 -23.05
CA LEU A 125 -2.92 -4.12 -24.06
C LEU A 125 -2.43 -2.77 -24.58
N ALA A 126 -3.34 -1.82 -24.84
CA ALA A 126 -2.98 -0.45 -25.18
C ALA A 126 -2.14 0.23 -24.09
N LEU A 127 -2.49 0.02 -22.82
CA LEU A 127 -1.73 0.52 -21.67
C LEU A 127 -0.31 -0.06 -21.61
N LYS A 128 -0.15 -1.37 -21.82
CA LYS A 128 1.16 -2.01 -21.94
C LYS A 128 2.01 -1.37 -23.04
N ASN A 129 1.42 -1.17 -24.22
CA ASN A 129 2.11 -0.56 -25.35
C ASN A 129 2.51 0.89 -25.05
N ALA A 130 1.62 1.67 -24.44
CA ALA A 130 1.90 3.03 -24.02
C ALA A 130 3.05 3.09 -23.00
N LEU A 131 3.06 2.19 -22.01
CA LEU A 131 4.16 2.05 -21.05
C LEU A 131 5.49 1.75 -21.74
N GLY A 132 5.50 0.86 -22.74
CA GLY A 132 6.71 0.53 -23.51
C GLY A 132 7.29 1.71 -24.31
N LEU A 133 6.47 2.72 -24.62
CA LEU A 133 6.88 3.95 -25.30
C LEU A 133 7.27 5.08 -24.36
N THR A 134 7.04 4.95 -23.06
CA THR A 134 7.41 6.00 -22.10
C THR A 134 8.94 6.13 -21.97
N PRO A 135 9.47 7.36 -21.81
CA PRO A 135 10.91 7.55 -21.64
C PRO A 135 11.44 6.83 -20.38
N LYS A 136 12.53 6.07 -20.55
CA LYS A 136 13.12 5.23 -19.50
C LYS A 136 13.73 6.00 -18.31
N HIS A 137 13.91 7.32 -18.43
CA HIS A 137 14.44 8.15 -17.35
C HIS A 137 13.36 8.61 -16.36
N LEU A 138 12.08 8.37 -16.68
CA LEU A 138 10.97 8.68 -15.79
C LEU A 138 10.89 7.64 -14.67
N SER A 139 10.42 8.07 -13.50
CA SER A 139 10.04 7.13 -12.43
C SER A 139 8.88 6.24 -12.88
N ALA A 140 8.75 5.04 -12.28
CA ALA A 140 7.66 4.12 -12.59
C ALA A 140 6.27 4.75 -12.42
N GLU A 141 6.10 5.62 -11.42
CA GLU A 141 4.85 6.35 -11.19
C GLU A 141 4.56 7.32 -12.34
N GLN A 142 5.55 8.08 -12.80
CA GLN A 142 5.40 8.99 -13.94
C GLN A 142 5.12 8.23 -15.24
N MET A 143 5.80 7.09 -15.48
CA MET A 143 5.53 6.21 -16.61
C MET A 143 4.07 5.74 -16.58
N LEU A 144 3.63 5.19 -15.45
CA LEU A 144 2.29 4.66 -15.28
C LEU A 144 1.23 5.76 -15.43
N LYS A 145 1.41 6.91 -14.79
CA LYS A 145 0.50 8.06 -14.91
C LYS A 145 0.36 8.54 -16.35
N THR A 146 1.47 8.64 -17.09
CA THR A 146 1.48 9.05 -18.49
C THR A 146 0.71 8.05 -19.36
N ALA A 147 1.01 6.76 -19.19
CA ALA A 147 0.38 5.69 -19.95
C ALA A 147 -1.13 5.57 -19.64
N MET A 148 -1.52 5.61 -18.36
CA MET A 148 -2.93 5.60 -17.93
C MET A 148 -3.73 6.75 -18.54
N THR A 149 -3.16 7.96 -18.55
CA THR A 149 -3.79 9.15 -19.13
C THR A 149 -4.05 8.95 -20.63
N SER A 150 -3.08 8.40 -21.36
CA SER A 150 -3.22 8.13 -22.80
C SER A 150 -4.29 7.08 -23.12
N CYS A 151 -4.52 6.13 -22.21
CA CYS A 151 -5.53 5.07 -22.35
C CYS A 151 -6.89 5.42 -21.71
N LEU A 152 -7.03 6.63 -21.15
CA LEU A 152 -8.21 7.08 -20.41
C LEU A 152 -8.60 6.16 -19.24
N LEU A 153 -7.61 5.48 -18.65
CA LEU A 153 -7.79 4.60 -17.50
C LEU A 153 -7.57 5.39 -16.21
N ARG A 154 -8.33 5.07 -15.17
CA ARG A 154 -8.09 5.63 -13.83
C ARG A 154 -7.39 4.58 -12.99
N TRP A 155 -6.53 5.03 -12.10
CA TRP A 155 -5.89 4.14 -11.15
C TRP A 155 -5.90 4.76 -9.76
N ASN A 156 -5.88 3.90 -8.75
CA ASN A 156 -5.87 4.32 -7.35
C ASN A 156 -4.91 3.41 -6.58
N VAL A 157 -4.14 4.02 -5.69
CA VAL A 157 -3.32 3.32 -4.72
C VAL A 157 -3.95 3.57 -3.35
N LYS A 158 -4.31 2.49 -2.66
CA LYS A 158 -4.85 2.52 -1.30
C LYS A 158 -3.87 1.83 -0.37
N LYS A 159 -3.29 2.60 0.55
CA LYS A 159 -2.44 2.08 1.62
C LYS A 159 -3.18 2.09 2.95
N VAL A 160 -3.21 0.94 3.62
CA VAL A 160 -3.71 0.78 5.00
C VAL A 160 -2.66 0.04 5.80
N ASN A 161 -2.01 0.73 6.73
CA ASN A 161 -0.84 0.23 7.45
C ASN A 161 0.26 -0.23 6.48
N THR A 162 0.60 -1.52 6.49
CA THR A 162 1.58 -2.13 5.59
C THR A 162 0.98 -2.77 4.35
N ARG A 163 -0.36 -2.78 4.24
CA ARG A 163 -1.07 -3.30 3.07
C ARG A 163 -1.23 -2.22 2.01
N VAL A 164 -0.85 -2.54 0.79
CA VAL A 164 -1.03 -1.71 -0.40
C VAL A 164 -1.92 -2.46 -1.39
N ASP A 165 -3.01 -1.83 -1.79
CA ASP A 165 -3.90 -2.28 -2.85
C ASP A 165 -3.86 -1.29 -4.00
N ILE A 166 -3.73 -1.77 -5.23
CA ILE A 166 -3.77 -0.94 -6.45
C ILE A 166 -4.90 -1.45 -7.34
N THR A 167 -5.71 -0.51 -7.82
CA THR A 167 -6.82 -0.78 -8.73
C THR A 167 -6.69 0.01 -10.03
N ILE A 168 -7.12 -0.56 -11.14
CA ILE A 168 -7.35 0.13 -12.42
C ILE A 168 -8.84 0.12 -12.71
N ASP A 169 -9.41 1.30 -12.89
CA ASP A 169 -10.85 1.58 -12.89
C ASP A 169 -11.53 0.95 -11.66
N ARG A 170 -12.11 -0.24 -11.81
CA ARG A 170 -12.79 -0.97 -10.73
C ARG A 170 -12.15 -2.30 -10.37
N PHE A 171 -11.10 -2.71 -11.07
CA PHE A 171 -10.49 -4.03 -10.93
C PHE A 171 -9.21 -3.95 -10.10
N LEU A 172 -9.04 -4.90 -9.20
CA LEU A 172 -7.81 -5.05 -8.43
C LEU A 172 -6.70 -5.55 -9.34
N ILE A 173 -5.51 -4.96 -9.28
CA ILE A 173 -4.35 -5.41 -10.07
C ILE A 173 -3.16 -5.82 -9.20
N LEU A 174 -3.06 -5.27 -7.99
CA LEU A 174 -2.06 -5.67 -7.01
C LEU A 174 -2.63 -5.54 -5.61
N THR A 175 -2.38 -6.54 -4.79
CA THR A 175 -2.55 -6.43 -3.33
C THR A 175 -1.34 -7.07 -2.65
N HIS A 176 -0.71 -6.35 -1.74
CA HIS A 176 0.44 -6.90 -1.01
C HIS A 176 0.55 -6.30 0.39
N THR A 177 0.97 -7.12 1.35
CA THR A 177 1.26 -6.69 2.71
C THR A 177 2.77 -6.70 2.91
N PHE A 178 3.35 -5.50 2.88
CA PHE A 178 4.77 -5.27 3.06
C PHE A 178 5.19 -5.45 4.52
N SER A 179 6.49 -5.57 4.74
CA SER A 179 7.10 -5.46 6.05
C SER A 179 6.81 -4.09 6.67
N GLN A 180 6.69 -4.06 8.00
CA GLN A 180 6.65 -2.79 8.75
C GLN A 180 7.94 -1.96 8.61
N TYR A 181 9.03 -2.59 8.16
CA TYR A 181 10.31 -1.94 7.95
C TYR A 181 10.51 -1.46 6.50
N CYS A 182 9.53 -1.69 5.62
CA CYS A 182 9.56 -1.22 4.25
C CYS A 182 9.28 0.29 4.22
N VAL A 183 10.27 1.09 3.83
CA VAL A 183 10.19 2.56 3.84
C VAL A 183 9.25 3.08 2.74
N ASP A 184 9.27 2.47 1.54
CA ASP A 184 8.56 2.98 0.35
C ASP A 184 7.65 1.94 -0.32
N SER A 185 6.71 1.39 0.44
CA SER A 185 5.81 0.30 0.00
C SER A 185 4.99 0.65 -1.26
N GLU A 186 4.54 1.90 -1.39
CA GLU A 186 3.76 2.35 -2.55
C GLU A 186 4.62 2.39 -3.81
N GLN A 187 5.81 2.99 -3.72
CA GLN A 187 6.75 3.05 -4.84
C GLN A 187 7.15 1.65 -5.31
N LEU A 188 7.41 0.73 -4.37
CA LEU A 188 7.73 -0.67 -4.70
C LEU A 188 6.57 -1.39 -5.39
N ALA A 189 5.34 -1.18 -4.92
CA ALA A 189 4.16 -1.73 -5.58
C ALA A 189 4.02 -1.19 -7.01
N VAL A 190 4.21 0.12 -7.22
CA VAL A 190 4.16 0.74 -8.56
C VAL A 190 5.29 0.24 -9.46
N ASN A 191 6.52 0.13 -8.95
CA ASN A 191 7.66 -0.43 -9.69
C ASN A 191 7.34 -1.86 -10.16
N SER A 192 6.76 -2.68 -9.28
CA SER A 192 6.39 -4.06 -9.61
C SER A 192 5.29 -4.16 -10.67
N LEU A 193 4.34 -3.22 -10.67
CA LEU A 193 3.32 -3.15 -11.71
C LEU A 193 3.92 -2.79 -13.06
N VAL A 194 4.76 -1.76 -13.13
CA VAL A 194 5.43 -1.37 -14.38
C VAL A 194 6.27 -2.53 -14.92
N GLU A 195 7.02 -3.21 -14.07
CA GLU A 195 7.77 -4.41 -14.45
C GLU A 195 6.85 -5.52 -14.99
N SER A 196 5.71 -5.75 -14.36
CA SER A 196 4.74 -6.77 -14.77
C SER A 196 4.10 -6.46 -16.11
N PHE A 197 3.67 -5.21 -16.34
CA PHE A 197 3.15 -4.76 -17.64
C PHE A 197 4.18 -4.90 -18.75
N LEU A 198 5.44 -4.54 -18.48
CA LEU A 198 6.50 -4.61 -19.48
C LEU A 198 6.94 -6.06 -19.78
N SER A 199 6.81 -6.97 -18.81
CA SER A 199 7.30 -8.35 -18.94
C SER A 199 6.22 -9.35 -19.38
N THR A 200 4.95 -9.05 -19.16
CA THR A 200 3.83 -10.00 -19.31
C THR A 200 2.64 -9.34 -19.97
N THR A 201 1.64 -10.11 -20.40
CA THR A 201 0.42 -9.54 -20.97
C THR A 201 -0.68 -9.52 -19.91
N PRO A 202 -1.14 -8.32 -19.48
CA PRO A 202 -2.23 -8.21 -18.51
C PRO A 202 -3.55 -8.70 -19.11
N ARG A 203 -4.38 -9.34 -18.30
CA ARG A 203 -5.74 -9.70 -18.69
C ARG A 203 -6.69 -9.61 -17.50
N LEU A 204 -7.96 -9.38 -17.75
CA LEU A 204 -8.99 -9.54 -16.76
C LEU A 204 -9.26 -11.03 -16.49
N ASN A 205 -9.42 -11.41 -15.23
CA ASN A 205 -9.79 -12.78 -14.86
C ASN A 205 -11.21 -13.15 -15.33
N GLU A 206 -11.55 -14.44 -15.29
CA GLU A 206 -12.86 -14.93 -15.73
C GLU A 206 -14.03 -14.31 -14.93
N ALA A 207 -13.81 -14.02 -13.65
CA ALA A 207 -14.81 -13.41 -12.78
C ALA A 207 -14.98 -11.89 -12.96
N ALA A 208 -14.15 -11.25 -13.80
CA ALA A 208 -14.13 -9.81 -14.01
C ALA A 208 -13.95 -8.98 -12.71
N THR A 209 -13.12 -9.46 -11.79
CA THR A 209 -12.86 -8.82 -10.49
C THR A 209 -11.44 -8.28 -10.37
N GLU A 210 -10.48 -8.93 -11.03
CA GLU A 210 -9.06 -8.61 -10.93
C GLU A 210 -8.34 -8.74 -12.28
N ILE A 211 -7.25 -8.01 -12.40
CA ILE A 211 -6.33 -8.06 -13.52
C ILE A 211 -5.18 -8.99 -13.12
N GLU A 212 -4.97 -10.01 -13.94
CA GLU A 212 -3.94 -11.01 -13.77
C GLU A 212 -2.74 -10.71 -14.65
N PHE A 213 -1.57 -11.05 -14.14
CA PHE A 213 -0.34 -11.21 -14.91
C PHE A 213 0.05 -12.69 -14.87
N ASP A 214 0.44 -13.27 -16.00
CA ASP A 214 0.79 -14.71 -16.11
C ASP A 214 -0.29 -15.66 -15.57
N GLU A 215 -1.57 -15.30 -15.70
CA GLU A 215 -2.69 -16.08 -15.17
C GLU A 215 -2.63 -16.26 -13.64
N LYS A 216 -2.00 -15.30 -12.94
CA LYS A 216 -1.88 -15.29 -11.49
C LYS A 216 -2.71 -14.17 -10.88
N PRO A 217 -3.35 -14.42 -9.73
CA PRO A 217 -4.16 -13.44 -9.02
C PRO A 217 -3.34 -12.23 -8.56
N ALA A 218 -4.03 -11.11 -8.32
CA ALA A 218 -3.41 -9.83 -8.00
C ALA A 218 -2.55 -9.86 -6.71
N ASN A 219 -2.80 -10.80 -5.80
CA ASN A 219 -2.01 -10.95 -4.56
C ASN A 219 -0.61 -11.56 -4.78
N LEU A 220 -0.37 -12.20 -5.94
CA LEU A 220 0.93 -12.75 -6.30
C LEU A 220 1.74 -11.83 -7.22
N ALA A 221 1.12 -10.77 -7.76
CA ALA A 221 1.75 -9.87 -8.73
C ALA A 221 3.09 -9.31 -8.24
N TYR A 222 3.15 -8.85 -6.98
CA TYR A 222 4.38 -8.31 -6.38
C TYR A 222 5.49 -9.38 -6.29
N ALA A 223 5.18 -10.57 -5.76
CA ALA A 223 6.15 -11.65 -5.58
C ALA A 223 6.76 -12.14 -6.90
N ILE A 224 5.91 -12.30 -7.92
CA ILE A 224 6.34 -12.75 -9.25
C ILE A 224 7.21 -11.67 -9.90
N SER A 225 6.81 -10.40 -9.81
CA SER A 225 7.61 -9.29 -10.33
C SER A 225 8.97 -9.20 -9.66
N MET A 226 9.03 -9.34 -8.33
CA MET A 226 10.29 -9.39 -7.59
C MET A 226 11.18 -10.53 -8.07
N SER A 227 10.61 -11.72 -8.30
CA SER A 227 11.35 -12.88 -8.83
C SER A 227 12.00 -12.58 -10.18
N ARG A 228 11.24 -11.95 -11.10
CA ARG A 228 11.75 -11.55 -12.42
C ARG A 228 12.83 -10.47 -12.31
N SER A 229 12.63 -9.46 -11.46
CA SER A 229 13.62 -8.41 -11.22
C SER A 229 14.92 -8.97 -10.66
N LEU A 230 14.86 -9.87 -9.68
CA LEU A 230 16.04 -10.52 -9.10
C LEU A 230 16.75 -11.42 -10.11
N ALA A 231 16.03 -12.11 -10.99
CA ALA A 231 16.62 -12.91 -12.05
C ALA A 231 17.45 -12.07 -13.03
N LYS A 232 17.05 -10.81 -13.27
CA LYS A 232 17.77 -9.84 -14.12
C LYS A 232 19.09 -9.34 -13.51
N LEU A 233 19.34 -9.57 -12.21
CA LEU A 233 20.56 -9.12 -11.53
C LEU A 233 21.81 -9.92 -11.91
N LYS A 234 21.65 -11.20 -12.31
CA LYS A 234 22.77 -12.13 -12.54
C LYS A 234 23.88 -11.55 -13.43
N PRO A 235 23.61 -10.91 -14.58
CA PRO A 235 24.66 -10.39 -15.46
C PRO A 235 25.39 -9.17 -14.91
N SER A 236 24.73 -8.34 -14.10
CA SER A 236 25.33 -7.10 -13.57
C SER A 236 26.22 -7.37 -12.35
N VAL A 237 25.79 -8.30 -11.50
CA VAL A 237 26.44 -8.60 -10.21
C VAL A 237 27.68 -9.49 -10.38
N THR A 238 27.88 -10.12 -11.55
CA THR A 238 29.13 -10.83 -11.88
C THR A 238 30.32 -9.89 -12.08
N ALA A 239 30.08 -8.66 -12.54
CA ALA A 239 31.12 -7.71 -12.92
C ALA A 239 31.69 -6.94 -11.71
N ASP A 240 30.83 -6.51 -10.79
CA ASP A 240 31.21 -5.79 -9.57
C ASP A 240 30.41 -6.34 -8.39
N ARG A 241 31.14 -6.90 -7.41
CA ARG A 241 30.57 -7.55 -6.21
C ARG A 241 30.62 -6.65 -4.97
N SER A 242 31.03 -5.39 -5.13
CA SER A 242 31.03 -4.41 -4.06
C SER A 242 29.61 -3.98 -3.70
N VAL A 243 29.46 -3.27 -2.58
CA VAL A 243 28.21 -2.58 -2.22
C VAL A 243 27.75 -1.69 -3.37
N LYS A 244 28.68 -0.95 -3.99
CA LYS A 244 28.38 -0.07 -5.12
C LYS A 244 27.84 -0.85 -6.33
N GLY A 245 28.50 -1.95 -6.69
CA GLY A 245 28.06 -2.82 -7.79
C GLY A 245 26.67 -3.40 -7.54
N LEU A 246 26.41 -3.87 -6.31
CA LEU A 246 25.10 -4.39 -5.91
C LEU A 246 24.01 -3.31 -5.94
N THR A 247 24.30 -2.11 -5.44
CA THR A 247 23.38 -0.96 -5.51
C THR A 247 23.03 -0.64 -6.96
N GLN A 248 24.01 -0.51 -7.85
CA GLN A 248 23.78 -0.20 -9.26
C GLN A 248 22.97 -1.31 -9.97
N ALA A 249 23.24 -2.57 -9.65
CA ALA A 249 22.48 -3.69 -10.20
C ALA A 249 21.01 -3.66 -9.75
N LEU A 250 20.76 -3.36 -8.47
CA LEU A 250 19.41 -3.22 -7.93
C LEU A 250 18.67 -2.01 -8.52
N GLU A 251 19.33 -0.87 -8.65
CA GLU A 251 18.76 0.34 -9.25
C GLU A 251 18.33 0.09 -10.71
N ALA A 252 19.12 -0.69 -11.46
CA ALA A 252 18.78 -1.08 -12.83
C ALA A 252 17.49 -1.89 -12.96
N VAL A 253 17.00 -2.48 -11.86
CA VAL A 253 15.72 -3.22 -11.77
C VAL A 253 14.70 -2.52 -10.88
N ASN A 254 14.87 -1.21 -10.63
CA ASN A 254 14.00 -0.37 -9.80
C ASN A 254 13.88 -0.83 -8.34
N LEU A 255 14.97 -1.37 -7.79
CA LEU A 255 15.11 -1.69 -6.37
C LEU A 255 16.23 -0.83 -5.76
N SER A 256 16.11 -0.54 -4.46
CA SER A 256 17.14 0.19 -3.72
C SER A 256 17.75 -0.72 -2.66
N LEU A 257 19.07 -0.63 -2.49
CA LEU A 257 19.77 -1.29 -1.39
C LEU A 257 19.70 -0.41 -0.13
N ILE A 258 19.14 -0.95 0.93
CA ILE A 258 18.98 -0.27 2.22
C ILE A 258 19.88 -0.98 3.24
N GLN A 259 20.66 -0.19 3.99
CA GLN A 259 21.46 -0.66 5.11
C GLN A 259 20.77 -0.25 6.41
N ASN A 260 20.22 -1.22 7.13
CA ASN A 260 19.52 -0.98 8.39
C ASN A 260 20.41 -1.40 9.56
N THR A 261 20.41 -0.60 10.63
CA THR A 261 21.12 -0.93 11.87
C THR A 261 20.15 -0.84 13.05
N ARG A 262 20.07 -1.90 13.84
CA ARG A 262 19.28 -1.95 15.08
C ARG A 262 20.20 -2.25 16.25
N LYS A 263 20.12 -1.45 17.32
CA LYS A 263 20.83 -1.76 18.56
C LYS A 263 20.17 -2.98 19.23
N LEU A 264 21.00 -3.91 19.67
CA LEU A 264 20.59 -5.03 20.51
C LEU A 264 21.01 -4.74 21.96
N GLU A 265 20.75 -5.67 22.87
CA GLU A 265 21.23 -5.54 24.25
C GLU A 265 22.78 -5.53 24.29
N GLY A 266 23.33 -4.69 25.17
CA GLY A 266 24.77 -4.49 25.32
C GLY A 266 25.43 -3.73 24.17
N TRP A 267 26.69 -4.06 23.88
CA TRP A 267 27.49 -3.45 22.80
C TRP A 267 27.36 -4.21 21.47
N SER A 268 26.16 -4.67 21.15
CA SER A 268 25.89 -5.40 19.92
C SER A 268 24.85 -4.70 19.05
N GLN A 269 25.02 -4.83 17.74
CA GLN A 269 24.12 -4.25 16.75
C GLN A 269 23.75 -5.29 15.71
N GLN A 270 22.50 -5.32 15.29
CA GLN A 270 22.08 -6.05 14.10
C GLN A 270 22.24 -5.13 12.89
N PHE A 271 22.92 -5.62 11.86
CA PHE A 271 23.17 -4.93 10.61
C PHE A 271 22.58 -5.73 9.45
N ASP A 272 21.63 -5.13 8.75
CA ASP A 272 20.82 -5.77 7.72
C ASP A 272 20.99 -5.08 6.37
N LEU A 273 21.16 -5.89 5.32
CA LEU A 273 21.05 -5.45 3.93
C LEU A 273 19.69 -5.88 3.39
N VAL A 274 18.89 -4.91 2.95
CA VAL A 274 17.51 -5.09 2.50
C VAL A 274 17.36 -4.52 1.10
N ALA A 275 16.58 -5.18 0.24
CA ALA A 275 16.16 -4.62 -1.04
C ALA A 275 14.68 -4.90 -1.30
N GLY A 276 13.93 -3.84 -1.63
CA GLY A 276 12.47 -3.92 -1.67
C GLY A 276 11.92 -4.32 -0.30
N ASP A 277 11.11 -5.38 -0.27
CA ASP A 277 10.61 -5.96 0.97
C ASP A 277 11.44 -7.14 1.50
N ILE A 278 12.62 -7.43 0.91
CA ILE A 278 13.38 -8.66 1.15
C ILE A 278 14.63 -8.39 1.97
N LEU A 279 14.82 -9.15 3.05
CA LEU A 279 16.10 -9.23 3.75
C LEU A 279 17.10 -10.06 2.93
N LEU A 280 18.12 -9.41 2.37
CA LEU A 280 19.15 -10.07 1.57
C LEU A 280 20.22 -10.73 2.45
N ALA A 281 20.64 -10.04 3.51
CA ALA A 281 21.62 -10.54 4.47
C ALA A 281 21.46 -9.83 5.82
N THR A 282 21.80 -10.52 6.89
CA THR A 282 21.80 -10.00 8.26
C THR A 282 23.08 -10.44 8.96
N ARG A 283 23.65 -9.58 9.81
CA ARG A 283 24.82 -9.89 10.62
C ARG A 283 24.73 -9.17 11.97
N GLN A 284 25.00 -9.89 13.05
CA GLN A 284 25.19 -9.29 14.36
C GLN A 284 26.64 -8.82 14.48
N LEU A 285 26.82 -7.54 14.80
CA LEU A 285 28.10 -6.87 14.98
C LEU A 285 28.43 -6.79 16.47
N GLY A 286 29.68 -7.10 16.80
CA GLY A 286 30.26 -6.88 18.12
C GLY A 286 30.74 -5.44 18.33
N ALA A 287 31.23 -5.16 19.54
CA ALA A 287 31.67 -3.82 19.94
C ALA A 287 32.77 -3.24 19.03
N ASP A 288 33.65 -4.09 18.50
CA ASP A 288 34.75 -3.76 17.60
C ASP A 288 34.29 -3.46 16.16
N GLN A 289 33.07 -3.88 15.80
CA GLN A 289 32.50 -3.74 14.46
C GLN A 289 31.41 -2.67 14.35
N CYS A 290 31.02 -2.03 15.46
CA CYS A 290 30.00 -0.98 15.50
C CYS A 290 30.50 0.40 14.98
N ALA A 291 31.78 0.53 14.64
CA ALA A 291 32.34 1.77 14.09
C ALA A 291 32.09 1.87 12.58
N LYS A 292 31.81 3.08 12.06
CA LYS A 292 31.48 3.30 10.63
C LYS A 292 32.44 2.64 9.64
N PRO A 293 33.77 2.71 9.79
CA PRO A 293 34.70 2.06 8.85
C PRO A 293 34.61 0.52 8.89
N ALA A 294 34.40 -0.06 10.08
CA ALA A 294 34.26 -1.50 10.24
C ALA A 294 32.92 -1.99 9.65
N MET A 295 31.83 -1.24 9.88
CA MET A 295 30.53 -1.51 9.26
C MET A 295 30.59 -1.46 7.73
N ALA A 296 31.31 -0.48 7.16
CA ALA A 296 31.48 -0.40 5.71
C ALA A 296 32.20 -1.63 5.14
N LYS A 297 33.25 -2.12 5.83
CA LYS A 297 33.93 -3.36 5.44
C LYS A 297 32.99 -4.57 5.53
N VAL A 298 32.20 -4.66 6.60
CA VAL A 298 31.19 -5.72 6.74
C VAL A 298 30.14 -5.66 5.63
N ALA A 299 29.70 -4.47 5.23
CA ALA A 299 28.76 -4.29 4.12
C ALA A 299 29.35 -4.80 2.80
N GLU A 300 30.64 -4.54 2.52
CA GLU A 300 31.34 -5.06 1.35
C GLU A 300 31.41 -6.59 1.34
N GLU A 301 31.72 -7.21 2.48
CA GLU A 301 31.72 -8.67 2.62
C GLU A 301 30.32 -9.25 2.38
N MET A 302 29.29 -8.67 3.00
CA MET A 302 27.89 -9.10 2.83
C MET A 302 27.41 -8.91 1.39
N ALA A 303 27.77 -7.81 0.72
CA ALA A 303 27.44 -7.59 -0.69
C ALA A 303 28.08 -8.63 -1.60
N ALA A 304 29.35 -8.99 -1.34
CA ALA A 304 30.04 -10.04 -2.10
C ALA A 304 29.40 -11.43 -1.90
N GLU A 305 28.96 -11.75 -0.69
CA GLU A 305 28.22 -12.99 -0.40
C GLU A 305 26.87 -13.05 -1.12
N ILE A 306 26.10 -11.96 -1.08
CA ILE A 306 24.83 -11.83 -1.82
C ILE A 306 25.07 -12.01 -3.32
N ALA A 307 26.10 -11.34 -3.85
CA ALA A 307 26.49 -11.44 -5.25
C ALA A 307 26.78 -12.89 -5.66
N LEU A 308 27.53 -13.63 -4.84
CA LEU A 308 27.78 -15.04 -5.06
C LEU A 308 26.49 -15.88 -5.00
N LYS A 309 25.57 -15.61 -4.08
CA LYS A 309 24.27 -16.32 -4.03
C LYS A 309 23.48 -16.12 -5.32
N ILE A 310 23.42 -14.87 -5.83
CA ILE A 310 22.73 -14.52 -7.09
C ILE A 310 23.34 -15.29 -8.27
N VAL A 311 24.68 -15.27 -8.40
CA VAL A 311 25.40 -15.95 -9.48
C VAL A 311 25.14 -17.45 -9.49
N HIS A 312 25.13 -18.09 -8.32
CA HIS A 312 24.86 -19.52 -8.19
C HIS A 312 23.37 -19.86 -8.24
N GLY A 313 22.48 -18.89 -8.44
CA GLY A 313 21.04 -19.09 -8.50
C GLY A 313 20.43 -19.59 -7.18
N LYS A 314 21.08 -19.33 -6.04
CA LYS A 314 20.52 -19.65 -4.72
C LYS A 314 19.41 -18.66 -4.39
N SER A 315 18.36 -19.13 -3.70
CA SER A 315 17.32 -18.25 -3.18
C SER A 315 17.94 -17.17 -2.31
N LEU A 316 17.46 -15.94 -2.50
CA LEU A 316 17.80 -14.79 -1.65
C LEU A 316 16.89 -14.69 -0.43
N ASP A 317 15.89 -15.59 -0.29
CA ASP A 317 15.13 -15.63 0.95
C ASP A 317 16.01 -16.15 2.09
N ASN A 318 15.97 -15.43 3.21
CA ASN A 318 16.22 -16.00 4.52
C ASN A 318 14.83 -16.27 5.15
N SER A 319 14.17 -17.35 4.75
CA SER A 319 12.86 -17.81 5.28
C SER A 319 12.88 -18.33 6.73
N GLY A 320 13.89 -17.96 7.53
CA GLY A 320 13.95 -18.29 8.96
C GLY A 320 13.01 -17.43 9.82
N GLU A 321 13.03 -17.65 11.14
CA GLU A 321 12.22 -16.93 12.15
C GLU A 321 12.40 -15.39 12.16
N ASN A 322 13.33 -14.85 11.36
CA ASN A 322 13.61 -13.43 11.17
C ASN A 322 13.29 -12.94 9.74
N ALA A 323 12.31 -13.54 9.05
CA ALA A 323 11.89 -13.08 7.74
C ALA A 323 11.20 -11.71 7.84
N TYR A 324 11.83 -10.69 7.24
CA TYR A 324 11.25 -9.35 7.13
C TYR A 324 10.03 -9.31 6.19
N SER A 325 9.88 -10.27 5.28
CA SER A 325 8.90 -10.25 4.20
C SER A 325 7.81 -11.32 4.32
N SER A 326 6.61 -11.00 3.84
CA SER A 326 5.55 -11.99 3.56
C SER A 326 5.77 -12.74 2.22
N LEU A 327 6.80 -12.37 1.45
CA LEU A 327 7.13 -12.97 0.17
C LEU A 327 7.55 -14.43 0.29
N ARG A 328 6.71 -15.32 -0.22
CA ARG A 328 7.07 -16.72 -0.48
C ARG A 328 7.38 -16.87 -1.97
N PHE A 329 8.63 -17.12 -2.30
CA PHE A 329 9.02 -17.53 -3.64
C PHE A 329 8.58 -18.99 -3.84
N SER A 330 7.75 -19.27 -4.83
CA SER A 330 7.48 -20.65 -5.23
C SER A 330 8.77 -21.22 -5.84
N ALA A 331 9.21 -22.37 -5.34
CA ALA A 331 10.33 -23.14 -5.88
C ALA A 331 10.11 -23.56 -7.33
#